data_AF-A0A845GJZ5-F1
#
_entry.id   AF-A0A845GJZ5-F1
#
_cell.length_a   1.000
_cell.length_b   1.000
_cell.length_c   1.000
_cell.angle_alpha   90.00
_cell.angle_beta   90.00
_cell.angle_gamma   90.00
#
_symmetry.space_group_name_H-M   'P 1'
#
loop_
_entity.id
_entity.type
_entity.pdbx_description
1 polymer ?
#
loop_
_entity_poly.entity_id
_entity_poly.type
_entity_poly.pdbx_seq_one_letter_code
_entity_poly.pdbx_strand_id
1 'polypeptide(L)'
;MTKLALACALASTLAACGGGGGGGSTPATDAGSVVVQPAPPSAGPVADTKALFGSLRTNLQAWSDANKDGGGLSNSSHAMKADFDIATSPLDQNLANWISVSFSGIKLYDDFIQKRSTAITIKDGESWAPMGACTLYKDMAAIIPMTSNDVSSVTPRSVSCTLNGMAVEGSERKLASSSLYTHTLIGNSITLTPAASGSFAYTTQTMRFSQTYYRDQYGPYGYQPVSGGTLVGNATQGTIGYRINGDILTTLQIDGTMPAHANAAGTLITDYETWHVKASTTAQASGINSYALSGSISAVKNGAALGTVKLADTSFIRASVNGNRYRAVEAKLDIEVATANNSASGTLTLNNFETDKYGSGYQPSYTQFSGNFTNSRAESFKGVITVEVSNYKNYISWEPQSATNFAPTKTSFKGSLKIVGRPVLDIEFANHDTSYNTAQFNGTYNDGANAITFDGNTAPPGTTHIASATGVTVTLVDGVKLIDVYKNNSKTAQINTGTRVINYIDGTFETLN
;
A
#
# COMPACT_ATOMS: atom_id res chain seq x y z
N MET A 1 0.80 7.79 3.63
CA MET A 1 1.68 6.60 3.70
C MET A 1 3.17 6.96 3.50
N THR A 2 3.66 8.02 4.14
CA THR A 2 5.03 8.53 4.02
C THR A 2 5.97 8.08 5.15
N LYS A 3 5.47 7.33 6.15
CA LYS A 3 6.24 6.93 7.34
C LYS A 3 7.03 5.61 7.21
N LEU A 4 6.69 4.73 6.26
CA LEU A 4 7.42 3.47 6.06
C LEU A 4 8.69 3.64 5.21
N ALA A 5 8.67 4.60 4.27
CA ALA A 5 9.88 5.07 3.59
C ALA A 5 10.83 5.85 4.52
N LEU A 6 10.29 6.40 5.62
CA LEU A 6 11.05 7.15 6.61
C LEU A 6 11.89 6.24 7.51
N ALA A 7 11.40 5.05 7.90
CA ALA A 7 12.14 4.12 8.76
C ALA A 7 13.43 3.57 8.12
N CYS A 8 13.45 3.37 6.79
CA CYS A 8 14.69 3.02 6.09
C CYS A 8 15.58 4.26 5.81
N ALA A 9 15.01 5.45 5.61
CA ALA A 9 15.77 6.70 5.42
C ALA A 9 16.37 7.27 6.72
N LEU A 10 15.81 6.94 7.89
CA LEU A 10 16.12 7.54 9.19
C LEU A 10 17.51 7.21 9.75
N ALA A 11 18.24 6.26 9.17
CA ALA A 11 19.66 6.07 9.49
C ALA A 11 20.60 6.99 8.69
N SER A 12 20.10 7.77 7.71
CA SER A 12 20.93 8.48 6.73
C SER A 12 20.62 9.97 6.51
N THR A 13 19.54 10.51 7.08
CA THR A 13 19.17 11.93 6.94
C THR A 13 18.87 12.56 8.29
N LEU A 14 19.92 12.76 9.10
CA LEU A 14 19.92 13.66 10.25
C LEU A 14 20.67 14.94 9.86
N ALA A 15 19.93 15.92 9.32
CA ALA A 15 20.17 17.37 9.43
C ALA A 15 19.20 18.14 8.50
N ALA A 16 18.01 18.53 9.00
CA ALA A 16 17.30 19.75 8.56
C ALA A 16 16.03 20.04 9.39
N CYS A 17 16.04 21.19 10.07
CA CYS A 17 14.92 22.01 10.62
C CYS A 17 14.07 21.38 11.75
N GLY A 18 13.84 21.98 12.93
CA GLY A 18 14.03 23.33 13.45
C GLY A 18 12.71 23.86 14.06
N GLY A 19 12.65 24.08 15.39
CA GLY A 19 11.64 24.97 16.00
C GLY A 19 11.01 24.58 17.36
N GLY A 20 11.69 24.93 18.46
CA GLY A 20 11.16 25.66 19.64
C GLY A 20 10.05 25.08 20.54
N GLY A 21 10.40 24.84 21.83
CA GLY A 21 9.53 25.23 22.96
C GLY A 21 9.23 24.18 24.05
N GLY A 22 10.13 24.07 25.05
CA GLY A 22 9.78 24.00 26.49
C GLY A 22 9.15 22.74 27.11
N GLY A 23 9.99 21.94 27.79
CA GLY A 23 9.79 21.60 29.22
C GLY A 23 9.23 20.22 29.62
N GLY A 24 10.05 19.43 30.34
CA GLY A 24 9.60 18.45 31.35
C GLY A 24 9.86 16.98 31.02
N SER A 25 10.97 16.40 31.50
CA SER A 25 11.29 14.97 31.39
C SER A 25 10.77 14.17 32.60
N THR A 26 10.20 12.99 32.32
CA THR A 26 10.00 11.90 33.29
C THR A 26 10.63 10.61 32.73
N PRO A 27 11.17 9.71 33.57
CA PRO A 27 11.94 8.57 33.09
C PRO A 27 11.03 7.44 32.56
N ALA A 28 11.41 6.86 31.42
CA ALA A 28 10.75 5.70 30.82
C ALA A 28 11.26 4.37 31.43
N THR A 29 10.35 3.42 31.55
CA THR A 29 10.55 2.06 32.07
C THR A 29 11.20 1.10 31.07
N ASP A 30 12.07 0.26 31.64
CA ASP A 30 12.85 -0.89 31.17
C ASP A 30 12.35 -1.63 29.90
N ALA A 31 13.22 -1.70 28.89
CA ALA A 31 13.06 -2.54 27.70
C ALA A 31 13.90 -3.83 27.84
N GLY A 32 13.29 -4.96 27.49
CA GLY A 32 13.78 -6.31 27.75
C GLY A 32 15.20 -6.65 27.23
N SER A 33 15.77 -7.66 27.90
CA SER A 33 17.15 -8.15 27.79
C SER A 33 17.59 -8.50 26.35
N VAL A 34 18.67 -7.84 25.92
CA VAL A 34 19.41 -8.12 24.68
C VAL A 34 20.29 -9.36 24.89
N VAL A 35 20.26 -10.29 23.92
CA VAL A 35 21.16 -11.45 23.86
C VAL A 35 22.59 -10.96 23.62
N VAL A 36 23.48 -11.15 24.60
CA VAL A 36 24.89 -10.72 24.53
C VAL A 36 25.72 -11.78 23.80
N GLN A 37 26.21 -11.46 22.61
CA GLN A 37 27.25 -12.24 21.92
C GLN A 37 28.63 -11.90 22.53
N PRO A 38 29.58 -12.87 22.67
CA PRO A 38 30.89 -12.60 23.24
C PRO A 38 31.67 -11.53 22.46
N ALA A 39 32.18 -10.52 23.15
CA ALA A 39 32.97 -9.46 22.54
C ALA A 39 34.31 -10.00 21.99
N PRO A 40 34.75 -9.58 20.78
CA PRO A 40 36.10 -9.87 20.29
C PRO A 40 37.18 -9.26 21.23
N PRO A 41 38.43 -9.78 21.22
CA PRO A 41 39.50 -9.29 22.08
C PRO A 41 39.78 -7.80 21.85
N SER A 42 39.91 -7.06 22.95
CA SER A 42 40.12 -5.60 22.99
C SER A 42 41.41 -5.18 22.27
N ALA A 43 41.26 -4.58 21.08
CA ALA A 43 42.26 -3.69 20.51
C ALA A 43 42.04 -2.33 21.19
N GLY A 44 43.06 -1.73 21.83
CA GLY A 44 42.90 -0.61 22.79
C GLY A 44 41.93 0.53 22.40
N PRO A 45 41.53 1.43 23.34
CA PRO A 45 40.34 2.29 23.23
C PRO A 45 40.14 3.06 21.92
N VAL A 46 41.21 3.56 21.29
CA VAL A 46 41.16 4.26 20.00
C VAL A 46 40.85 3.31 18.84
N ALA A 47 41.39 2.09 18.84
CA ALA A 47 41.13 1.10 17.80
C ALA A 47 39.67 0.64 17.81
N ASP A 48 39.09 0.40 18.99
CA ASP A 48 37.65 0.13 19.13
C ASP A 48 36.78 1.29 18.63
N THR A 49 37.21 2.52 18.89
CA THR A 49 36.51 3.73 18.40
C THR A 49 36.58 3.83 16.87
N LYS A 50 37.76 3.57 16.28
CA LYS A 50 37.96 3.49 14.83
C LYS A 50 37.12 2.37 14.20
N ALA A 51 36.98 1.23 14.87
CA ALA A 51 36.14 0.12 14.42
C ALA A 51 34.65 0.50 14.36
N LEU A 52 34.14 1.18 15.39
CA LEU A 52 32.76 1.72 15.40
C LEU A 52 32.53 2.65 14.20
N PHE A 53 33.40 3.65 13.99
CA PHE A 53 33.23 4.60 12.88
C PHE A 53 33.44 3.95 11.51
N GLY A 54 34.32 2.96 11.41
CA GLY A 54 34.49 2.14 10.21
C GLY A 54 33.20 1.40 9.83
N SER A 55 32.53 0.77 10.81
CA SER A 55 31.23 0.10 10.60
C SER A 55 30.15 1.09 10.17
N LEU A 56 29.98 2.20 10.90
CA LEU A 56 29.01 3.24 10.58
C LEU A 56 29.21 3.79 9.17
N ARG A 57 30.45 4.14 8.80
CA ARG A 57 30.77 4.67 7.47
C ARG A 57 30.45 3.69 6.37
N THR A 58 30.84 2.42 6.51
CA THR A 58 30.61 1.40 5.48
C THR A 58 29.10 1.19 5.26
N ASN A 59 28.30 1.25 6.33
CA ASN A 59 26.84 1.17 6.26
C ASN A 59 26.20 2.39 5.62
N LEU A 60 26.59 3.60 6.03
CA LEU A 60 26.10 4.85 5.44
C LEU A 60 26.47 4.97 3.96
N GLN A 61 27.68 4.55 3.59
CA GLN A 61 28.12 4.56 2.20
C GLN A 61 27.34 3.56 1.34
N ALA A 62 27.02 2.36 1.86
CA ALA A 62 26.15 1.42 1.14
C ALA A 62 24.74 2.01 0.90
N TRP A 63 24.28 2.86 1.81
CA TRP A 63 23.01 3.56 1.65
C TRP A 63 23.07 4.67 0.59
N SER A 64 24.16 5.46 0.55
CA SER A 64 24.26 6.68 -0.24
C SER A 64 24.95 6.54 -1.61
N ASP A 65 25.85 5.57 -1.81
CA ASP A 65 26.74 5.54 -2.99
C ASP A 65 25.97 5.39 -4.31
N ALA A 66 25.72 6.52 -4.99
CA ALA A 66 25.02 6.57 -6.27
C ALA A 66 25.81 5.92 -7.43
N ASN A 67 27.14 5.78 -7.29
CA ASN A 67 28.04 5.36 -8.35
C ASN A 67 28.20 3.83 -8.49
N LYS A 68 27.59 3.04 -7.62
CA LYS A 68 27.52 1.58 -7.79
C LYS A 68 26.31 1.28 -8.68
N ASP A 69 26.55 0.62 -9.81
CA ASP A 69 25.59 0.20 -10.86
C ASP A 69 24.11 0.39 -10.50
N GLY A 70 23.60 1.61 -10.73
CA GLY A 70 22.20 2.00 -10.55
C GLY A 70 21.81 2.57 -9.18
N GLY A 71 22.76 3.10 -8.42
CA GLY A 71 22.53 3.90 -7.21
C GLY A 71 22.47 3.11 -5.91
N GLY A 72 22.79 3.75 -4.79
CA GLY A 72 22.78 3.17 -3.44
C GLY A 72 21.41 2.59 -3.04
N LEU A 73 21.31 2.02 -1.83
CA LEU A 73 20.06 1.41 -1.34
C LEU A 73 18.85 2.35 -1.45
N SER A 74 19.05 3.66 -1.28
CA SER A 74 17.99 4.67 -1.44
C SER A 74 17.40 4.66 -2.86
N ASN A 75 18.23 4.75 -3.90
CA ASN A 75 17.80 4.71 -5.29
C ASN A 75 17.18 3.35 -5.64
N SER A 76 17.76 2.27 -5.14
CA SER A 76 17.22 0.91 -5.30
C SER A 76 15.85 0.78 -4.64
N SER A 77 15.63 1.40 -3.48
CA SER A 77 14.33 1.41 -2.80
C SER A 77 13.26 2.19 -3.58
N HIS A 78 13.63 3.32 -4.19
CA HIS A 78 12.72 4.10 -5.03
C HIS A 78 12.36 3.35 -6.32
N ALA A 79 13.34 2.75 -6.98
CA ALA A 79 13.11 1.92 -8.16
C ALA A 79 12.23 0.70 -7.82
N MET A 80 12.51 0.03 -6.70
CA MET A 80 11.73 -1.09 -6.20
C MET A 80 10.30 -0.68 -5.88
N LYS A 81 10.09 0.48 -5.25
CA LYS A 81 8.76 1.01 -5.00
C LYS A 81 8.02 1.25 -6.31
N ALA A 82 8.65 1.87 -7.30
CA ALA A 82 8.03 2.13 -8.59
C ALA A 82 7.64 0.82 -9.30
N ASP A 83 8.51 -0.19 -9.26
CA ASP A 83 8.23 -1.53 -9.78
C ASP A 83 7.00 -2.15 -9.09
N PHE A 84 6.96 -2.14 -7.75
CA PHE A 84 5.82 -2.69 -7.02
C PHE A 84 4.54 -1.88 -7.22
N ASP A 85 4.60 -0.55 -7.29
CA ASP A 85 3.45 0.29 -7.60
C ASP A 85 2.82 -0.11 -8.95
N ILE A 86 3.65 -0.42 -9.96
CA ILE A 86 3.19 -0.93 -11.26
C ILE A 86 2.56 -2.32 -11.09
N ALA A 87 3.22 -3.23 -10.37
CA ALA A 87 2.77 -4.60 -10.17
C ALA A 87 1.43 -4.69 -9.44
N THR A 88 1.23 -3.84 -8.43
CA THR A 88 0.02 -3.77 -7.62
C THR A 88 -1.00 -2.78 -8.17
N SER A 89 -0.71 -2.06 -9.26
CA SER A 89 -1.67 -1.14 -9.87
C SER A 89 -3.01 -1.77 -10.26
N PRO A 90 -3.10 -3.07 -10.62
CA PRO A 90 -4.39 -3.75 -10.80
C PRO A 90 -5.20 -3.94 -9.51
N LEU A 91 -4.58 -3.83 -8.33
CA LEU A 91 -5.22 -3.99 -7.01
C LEU A 91 -5.82 -2.67 -6.51
N ASP A 92 -6.65 -2.04 -7.33
CA ASP A 92 -7.20 -0.72 -7.06
C ASP A 92 -8.72 -0.75 -6.83
N GLN A 93 -9.32 0.45 -6.72
CA GLN A 93 -10.76 0.59 -6.57
C GLN A 93 -11.51 0.11 -7.82
N ASN A 94 -10.90 0.16 -9.00
CA ASN A 94 -11.50 -0.30 -10.24
C ASN A 94 -11.70 -1.83 -10.22
N LEU A 95 -10.72 -2.59 -9.71
CA LEU A 95 -10.88 -4.02 -9.43
C LEU A 95 -12.08 -4.29 -8.49
N ALA A 96 -12.19 -3.56 -7.38
CA ALA A 96 -13.32 -3.71 -6.46
C ALA A 96 -14.66 -3.40 -7.15
N ASN A 97 -14.69 -2.35 -7.98
CA ASN A 97 -15.87 -1.99 -8.76
C ASN A 97 -16.23 -3.07 -9.78
N TRP A 98 -15.26 -3.66 -10.46
CA TRP A 98 -15.48 -4.77 -11.39
C TRP A 98 -16.14 -5.96 -10.73
N ILE A 99 -15.63 -6.38 -9.59
CA ILE A 99 -16.19 -7.51 -8.83
C ILE A 99 -17.62 -7.18 -8.39
N SER A 100 -17.83 -6.00 -7.81
CA SER A 100 -19.13 -5.56 -7.31
C SER A 100 -20.18 -5.50 -8.41
N VAL A 101 -19.87 -4.81 -9.51
CA VAL A 101 -20.81 -4.57 -10.61
C VAL A 101 -21.09 -5.85 -11.40
N SER A 102 -20.09 -6.72 -11.59
CA SER A 102 -20.32 -8.03 -12.21
C SER A 102 -21.26 -8.89 -11.37
N PHE A 103 -21.09 -8.88 -10.04
CA PHE A 103 -21.99 -9.61 -9.14
C PHE A 103 -23.41 -9.07 -9.18
N SER A 104 -23.59 -7.76 -9.15
CA SER A 104 -24.90 -7.13 -9.30
C SER A 104 -25.56 -7.48 -10.63
N GLY A 105 -24.80 -7.53 -11.73
CA GLY A 105 -25.28 -8.02 -13.03
C GLY A 105 -25.76 -9.47 -12.99
N ILE A 106 -24.96 -10.36 -12.38
CA ILE A 106 -25.34 -11.78 -12.18
C ILE A 106 -26.62 -11.89 -11.36
N LYS A 107 -26.72 -11.14 -10.26
CA LYS A 107 -27.91 -11.13 -9.39
C LYS A 107 -29.14 -10.61 -10.12
N LEU A 108 -29.01 -9.51 -10.88
CA LEU A 108 -30.09 -8.98 -11.72
C LEU A 108 -30.60 -10.04 -12.69
N TYR A 109 -29.69 -10.72 -13.38
CA TYR A 109 -30.05 -11.79 -14.31
C TYR A 109 -30.77 -12.93 -13.60
N ASP A 110 -30.21 -13.45 -12.50
CA ASP A 110 -30.76 -14.55 -11.72
C ASP A 110 -32.15 -14.23 -11.13
N ASP A 111 -32.29 -13.05 -10.51
CA ASP A 111 -33.57 -12.58 -9.94
C ASP A 111 -34.65 -12.44 -11.01
N PHE A 112 -34.28 -11.98 -12.20
CA PHE A 112 -35.22 -11.84 -13.31
C PHE A 112 -35.70 -13.20 -13.82
N ILE A 113 -34.79 -14.14 -14.11
CA ILE A 113 -35.17 -15.46 -14.64
C ILE A 113 -35.92 -16.31 -13.60
N GLN A 114 -35.63 -16.13 -12.31
CA GLN A 114 -36.34 -16.79 -11.21
C GLN A 114 -37.64 -16.07 -10.83
N LYS A 115 -37.99 -14.96 -11.52
CA LYS A 115 -39.18 -14.13 -11.26
C LYS A 115 -39.23 -13.56 -9.84
N ARG A 116 -38.08 -13.36 -9.21
CA ARG A 116 -37.93 -12.66 -7.92
C ARG A 116 -37.94 -11.14 -8.09
N SER A 117 -37.59 -10.64 -9.28
CA SER A 117 -37.59 -9.22 -9.62
C SER A 117 -38.07 -8.99 -11.06
N THR A 118 -38.70 -7.83 -11.29
CA THR A 118 -39.04 -7.32 -12.63
C THR A 118 -38.10 -6.21 -13.09
N ALA A 119 -37.05 -5.92 -12.33
CA ALA A 119 -36.08 -4.89 -12.69
C ALA A 119 -35.34 -5.30 -13.97
N ILE A 120 -35.23 -4.36 -14.91
CA ILE A 120 -34.44 -4.53 -16.14
C ILE A 120 -33.08 -3.85 -16.02
N THR A 121 -33.02 -2.80 -15.22
CA THR A 121 -31.81 -2.03 -14.95
C THR A 121 -31.68 -1.86 -13.45
N ILE A 122 -30.46 -2.06 -12.94
CA ILE A 122 -30.08 -1.68 -11.58
C ILE A 122 -28.90 -0.72 -11.64
N LYS A 123 -28.80 0.14 -10.63
CA LYS A 123 -27.64 1.00 -10.43
C LYS A 123 -26.93 0.52 -9.16
N ASP A 124 -25.63 0.37 -9.25
CA ASP A 124 -24.77 0.07 -8.10
C ASP A 124 -24.22 1.35 -7.51
N GLY A 125 -24.03 1.37 -6.19
CA GLY A 125 -23.52 2.54 -5.45
C GLY A 125 -24.62 3.47 -4.92
N GLU A 126 -24.18 4.54 -4.25
CA GLU A 126 -25.12 5.55 -3.72
C GLU A 126 -25.73 6.36 -4.86
N SER A 127 -26.96 6.83 -4.70
CA SER A 127 -27.70 7.51 -5.78
C SER A 127 -26.99 8.77 -6.32
N TRP A 128 -26.15 9.41 -5.50
CA TRP A 128 -25.37 10.58 -5.85
C TRP A 128 -23.95 10.27 -6.38
N ALA A 129 -23.51 9.02 -6.24
CA ALA A 129 -22.22 8.52 -6.76
C ALA A 129 -22.36 7.04 -7.17
N PRO A 130 -23.14 6.74 -8.21
CA PRO A 130 -23.30 5.36 -8.65
C PRO A 130 -21.94 4.82 -9.06
N MET A 131 -21.58 3.59 -8.66
CA MET A 131 -20.38 2.91 -9.13
C MET A 131 -20.51 2.49 -10.60
N GLY A 132 -21.73 2.14 -10.99
CA GLY A 132 -22.06 1.68 -12.33
C GLY A 132 -23.54 1.34 -12.45
N ALA A 133 -23.92 0.76 -13.60
CA ALA A 133 -25.27 0.25 -13.83
C ALA A 133 -25.23 -1.00 -14.68
N CYS A 134 -26.17 -1.92 -14.44
CA CYS A 134 -26.35 -3.15 -15.20
C CYS A 134 -27.73 -3.15 -15.85
N THR A 135 -27.82 -3.58 -17.11
CA THR A 135 -29.08 -3.67 -17.88
C THR A 135 -29.20 -5.02 -18.57
N LEU A 136 -30.41 -5.58 -18.62
CA LEU A 136 -30.72 -6.82 -19.33
C LEU A 136 -30.96 -6.58 -20.83
N TYR A 137 -30.50 -7.52 -21.66
CA TYR A 137 -30.58 -7.44 -23.12
C TYR A 137 -31.20 -8.69 -23.74
N LYS A 138 -31.86 -8.50 -24.89
CA LYS A 138 -32.56 -9.56 -25.66
C LYS A 138 -31.60 -10.39 -26.52
N ASP A 139 -30.40 -9.88 -26.77
CA ASP A 139 -29.37 -10.50 -27.59
C ASP A 139 -28.07 -10.71 -26.79
N MET A 140 -27.17 -11.55 -27.31
CA MET A 140 -25.89 -11.86 -26.66
C MET A 140 -24.85 -10.74 -26.80
N ALA A 141 -24.96 -9.88 -27.82
CA ALA A 141 -24.02 -8.79 -28.05
C ALA A 141 -24.34 -7.56 -27.18
N ALA A 142 -25.42 -7.61 -26.39
CA ALA A 142 -25.94 -6.51 -25.59
C ALA A 142 -26.21 -5.24 -26.39
N ILE A 143 -26.86 -5.39 -27.55
CA ILE A 143 -27.22 -4.26 -28.43
C ILE A 143 -28.68 -3.83 -28.23
N ILE A 144 -29.58 -4.78 -27.99
CA ILE A 144 -31.03 -4.58 -27.90
C ILE A 144 -31.46 -4.69 -26.43
N PRO A 145 -31.57 -3.56 -25.69
CA PRO A 145 -31.96 -3.60 -24.29
C PRO A 145 -33.40 -4.11 -24.15
N MET A 146 -33.67 -4.77 -23.03
CA MET A 146 -35.05 -5.07 -22.64
C MET A 146 -35.79 -3.79 -22.25
N THR A 147 -37.10 -3.83 -22.39
CA THR A 147 -38.04 -2.76 -22.03
C THR A 147 -39.13 -3.30 -21.11
N SER A 148 -39.91 -2.43 -20.48
CA SER A 148 -41.01 -2.84 -19.59
C SER A 148 -42.02 -3.80 -20.23
N ASN A 149 -42.19 -3.73 -21.55
CA ASN A 149 -43.08 -4.63 -22.30
C ASN A 149 -42.53 -6.06 -22.42
N ASP A 150 -41.25 -6.27 -22.13
CA ASP A 150 -40.58 -7.57 -22.28
C ASP A 150 -40.59 -8.40 -21.00
N VAL A 151 -40.96 -7.81 -19.85
CA VAL A 151 -40.82 -8.39 -18.50
C VAL A 151 -41.48 -9.78 -18.39
N SER A 152 -42.60 -10.00 -19.09
CA SER A 152 -43.36 -11.25 -19.03
C SER A 152 -43.20 -12.16 -20.24
N SER A 153 -42.57 -11.68 -21.32
CA SER A 153 -42.59 -12.34 -22.63
C SER A 153 -41.22 -12.67 -23.20
N VAL A 154 -40.13 -12.12 -22.63
CA VAL A 154 -38.77 -12.32 -23.15
C VAL A 154 -37.84 -12.78 -22.03
N THR A 155 -37.07 -13.83 -22.31
CA THR A 155 -35.95 -14.25 -21.46
C THR A 155 -34.69 -13.47 -21.86
N PRO A 156 -34.00 -12.79 -20.91
CA PRO A 156 -32.76 -12.09 -21.20
C PRO A 156 -31.69 -13.06 -21.73
N ARG A 157 -30.92 -12.60 -22.72
CA ARG A 157 -29.79 -13.36 -23.30
C ARG A 157 -28.43 -12.87 -22.80
N SER A 158 -28.35 -11.65 -22.28
CA SER A 158 -27.14 -11.13 -21.64
C SER A 158 -27.50 -10.03 -20.64
N VAL A 159 -26.54 -9.68 -19.79
CA VAL A 159 -26.57 -8.48 -18.97
C VAL A 159 -25.30 -7.68 -19.27
N SER A 160 -25.43 -6.38 -19.57
CA SER A 160 -24.27 -5.50 -19.74
C SER A 160 -24.23 -4.51 -18.60
N CYS A 161 -23.05 -4.39 -18.01
CA CYS A 161 -22.78 -3.47 -16.93
C CYS A 161 -21.69 -2.48 -17.34
N THR A 162 -21.90 -1.21 -17.00
CA THR A 162 -20.95 -0.12 -17.26
C THR A 162 -20.49 0.47 -15.95
N LEU A 163 -19.17 0.61 -15.79
CA LEU A 163 -18.57 1.37 -14.70
C LEU A 163 -18.58 2.85 -15.03
N ASN A 164 -18.67 3.70 -14.00
CA ASN A 164 -18.44 5.13 -14.19
C ASN A 164 -17.03 5.37 -14.74
N GLY A 165 -16.94 6.29 -15.70
CA GLY A 165 -15.67 6.65 -16.31
C GLY A 165 -14.83 7.56 -15.41
N MET A 166 -13.51 7.35 -15.44
CA MET A 166 -12.53 8.26 -14.87
C MET A 166 -12.35 9.46 -15.79
N ALA A 167 -12.43 10.67 -15.25
CA ALA A 167 -12.15 11.88 -16.01
C ALA A 167 -10.68 11.98 -16.38
N VAL A 168 -10.41 12.22 -17.66
CA VAL A 168 -9.07 12.47 -18.17
C VAL A 168 -8.63 13.86 -17.68
N GLU A 169 -7.53 13.89 -16.95
CA GLU A 169 -6.94 15.12 -16.42
C GLU A 169 -6.67 16.13 -17.55
N GLY A 170 -7.05 17.39 -17.32
CA GLY A 170 -6.90 18.47 -18.30
C GLY A 170 -7.85 18.41 -19.50
N SER A 171 -8.78 17.44 -19.57
CA SER A 171 -9.75 17.34 -20.68
C SER A 171 -10.98 18.25 -20.54
N GLU A 172 -11.18 18.86 -19.36
CA GLU A 172 -12.29 19.77 -19.09
C GLU A 172 -12.17 21.05 -19.93
N ARG A 173 -13.24 21.42 -20.63
CA ARG A 173 -13.35 22.66 -21.39
C ARG A 173 -14.76 23.21 -21.31
N LYS A 174 -14.89 24.53 -21.14
CA LYS A 174 -16.19 25.22 -21.21
C LYS A 174 -16.62 25.34 -22.67
N LEU A 175 -17.87 24.98 -22.98
CA LEU A 175 -18.41 25.15 -24.33
C LEU A 175 -18.67 26.63 -24.61
N ALA A 176 -18.14 27.13 -25.73
CA ALA A 176 -18.11 28.56 -26.04
C ALA A 176 -19.49 29.24 -26.10
N SER A 177 -20.55 28.49 -26.40
CA SER A 177 -21.92 28.98 -26.58
C SER A 177 -22.90 28.54 -25.48
N SER A 178 -22.43 27.97 -24.36
CA SER A 178 -23.33 27.50 -23.29
C SER A 178 -22.70 27.57 -21.89
N SER A 179 -23.52 27.39 -20.85
CA SER A 179 -23.05 27.18 -19.47
C SER A 179 -22.54 25.75 -19.22
N LEU A 180 -22.52 24.89 -20.25
CA LEU A 180 -22.05 23.52 -20.14
C LEU A 180 -20.53 23.45 -20.23
N TYR A 181 -19.98 22.57 -19.42
CA TYR A 181 -18.63 22.07 -19.50
C TYR A 181 -18.65 20.73 -20.21
N THR A 182 -17.56 20.37 -20.88
CA THR A 182 -17.37 19.02 -21.40
C THR A 182 -16.02 18.49 -20.95
N HIS A 183 -15.95 17.19 -20.66
CA HIS A 183 -14.73 16.47 -20.37
C HIS A 183 -14.71 15.11 -21.06
N THR A 184 -13.53 14.51 -21.14
CA THR A 184 -13.34 13.15 -21.65
C THR A 184 -13.24 12.19 -20.49
N LEU A 185 -13.90 11.03 -20.62
CA LEU A 185 -13.89 9.95 -19.65
C LEU A 185 -13.27 8.70 -20.28
N ILE A 186 -12.56 7.92 -19.48
CA ILE A 186 -12.22 6.53 -19.75
C ILE A 186 -13.07 5.66 -18.83
N GLY A 187 -14.06 4.96 -19.39
CA GLY A 187 -14.88 4.02 -18.64
C GLY A 187 -14.72 2.60 -19.16
N ASN A 188 -15.31 1.66 -18.44
CA ASN A 188 -15.26 0.26 -18.83
C ASN A 188 -16.66 -0.35 -18.83
N SER A 189 -16.85 -1.38 -19.65
CA SER A 189 -18.06 -2.19 -19.68
C SER A 189 -17.72 -3.68 -19.62
N ILE A 190 -18.63 -4.46 -19.02
CA ILE A 190 -18.64 -5.92 -19.05
C ILE A 190 -19.99 -6.39 -19.54
N THR A 191 -19.99 -7.24 -20.55
CA THR A 191 -21.17 -7.97 -21.00
C THR A 191 -21.05 -9.41 -20.55
N LEU A 192 -21.97 -9.84 -19.68
CA LEU A 192 -22.07 -11.19 -19.18
C LEU A 192 -23.13 -11.94 -19.99
N THR A 193 -22.74 -13.08 -20.55
CA THR A 193 -23.63 -13.99 -21.25
C THR A 193 -23.71 -15.30 -20.47
N PRO A 194 -24.92 -15.76 -20.10
CA PRO A 194 -25.10 -17.02 -19.39
C PRO A 194 -24.42 -18.16 -20.15
N ALA A 195 -23.64 -18.96 -19.43
CA ALA A 195 -22.98 -20.15 -19.96
C ALA A 195 -23.62 -21.40 -19.34
N ALA A 196 -22.84 -22.47 -19.11
CA ALA A 196 -23.31 -23.61 -18.34
C ALA A 196 -23.84 -23.16 -16.95
N SER A 197 -24.72 -23.97 -16.34
CA SER A 197 -25.32 -23.67 -15.04
C SER A 197 -24.26 -23.24 -14.01
N GLY A 198 -24.45 -22.07 -13.39
CA GLY A 198 -23.52 -21.51 -12.42
C GLY A 198 -22.31 -20.78 -13.02
N SER A 199 -22.37 -20.38 -14.30
CA SER A 199 -21.31 -19.61 -14.94
C SER A 199 -21.83 -18.61 -15.97
N PHE A 200 -21.07 -17.53 -16.16
CA PHE A 200 -21.21 -16.58 -17.26
C PHE A 200 -19.91 -16.54 -18.06
N ALA A 201 -20.01 -16.52 -19.39
CA ALA A 201 -18.93 -15.98 -20.22
C ALA A 201 -19.01 -14.45 -20.17
N TYR A 202 -17.88 -13.77 -20.27
CA TYR A 202 -17.87 -12.32 -20.30
C TYR A 202 -16.99 -11.75 -21.41
N THR A 203 -17.38 -10.58 -21.89
CA THR A 203 -16.56 -9.71 -22.72
C THR A 203 -16.45 -8.36 -22.03
N THR A 204 -15.22 -7.86 -21.87
CA THR A 204 -14.93 -6.56 -21.26
C THR A 204 -14.31 -5.61 -22.27
N GLN A 205 -14.59 -4.32 -22.11
CA GLN A 205 -14.12 -3.27 -23.01
C GLN A 205 -13.76 -2.01 -22.23
N THR A 206 -12.69 -1.35 -22.66
CA THR A 206 -12.38 0.03 -22.26
C THR A 206 -12.89 0.99 -23.34
N MET A 207 -13.59 2.03 -22.90
CA MET A 207 -14.24 3.00 -23.76
C MET A 207 -13.79 4.41 -23.41
N ARG A 208 -13.58 5.22 -24.44
CA ARG A 208 -13.42 6.67 -24.31
C ARG A 208 -14.68 7.35 -24.81
N PHE A 209 -15.24 8.24 -24.00
CA PHE A 209 -16.42 9.01 -24.37
C PHE A 209 -16.34 10.42 -23.78
N SER A 210 -17.13 11.33 -24.32
CA SER A 210 -17.27 12.68 -23.79
C SER A 210 -18.61 12.85 -23.09
N GLN A 211 -18.61 13.57 -21.98
CA GLN A 211 -19.81 14.01 -21.29
C GLN A 211 -19.84 15.53 -21.21
N THR A 212 -21.05 16.08 -21.17
CA THR A 212 -21.34 17.47 -20.81
C THR A 212 -22.02 17.54 -19.47
N TYR A 213 -21.77 18.60 -18.70
CA TYR A 213 -22.40 18.86 -17.41
C TYR A 213 -22.47 20.36 -17.14
N TYR A 214 -23.33 20.74 -16.21
CA TYR A 214 -23.34 22.07 -15.61
C TYR A 214 -22.44 22.08 -14.38
N ARG A 215 -21.90 23.24 -14.01
CA ARG A 215 -21.09 23.42 -12.81
C ARG A 215 -21.62 24.58 -11.98
N ASP A 216 -21.80 24.35 -10.69
CA ASP A 216 -22.12 25.39 -9.70
C ASP A 216 -21.12 25.37 -8.53
N GLN A 217 -21.49 26.02 -7.42
CA GLN A 217 -20.68 26.08 -6.20
C GLN A 217 -20.53 24.74 -5.46
N TYR A 218 -21.42 23.77 -5.70
CA TYR A 218 -21.38 22.44 -5.10
C TYR A 218 -20.68 21.42 -6.00
N GLY A 219 -20.52 21.74 -7.29
CA GLY A 219 -19.72 20.96 -8.22
C GLY A 219 -20.42 20.68 -9.55
N PRO A 220 -19.98 19.64 -10.28
CA PRO A 220 -20.60 19.24 -11.53
C PRO A 220 -21.94 18.52 -11.33
N TYR A 221 -22.94 18.80 -12.17
CA TYR A 221 -24.26 18.17 -12.15
C TYR A 221 -24.88 18.08 -13.56
N GLY A 222 -25.94 17.28 -13.70
CA GLY A 222 -26.68 17.20 -14.97
C GLY A 222 -25.89 16.56 -16.11
N TYR A 223 -25.09 15.53 -15.81
CA TYR A 223 -24.26 14.83 -16.78
C TYR A 223 -25.07 14.25 -17.95
N GLN A 224 -24.60 14.51 -19.17
CA GLN A 224 -25.18 13.99 -20.41
C GLN A 224 -24.07 13.49 -21.34
N PRO A 225 -24.21 12.31 -21.97
CA PRO A 225 -23.24 11.84 -22.96
C PRO A 225 -23.30 12.71 -24.23
N VAL A 226 -22.14 13.09 -24.76
CA VAL A 226 -22.00 13.92 -25.97
C VAL A 226 -21.86 13.06 -27.23
N SER A 227 -21.19 11.92 -27.09
CA SER A 227 -20.94 10.96 -28.18
C SER A 227 -21.00 9.54 -27.65
N GLY A 228 -21.27 8.58 -28.55
CA GLY A 228 -21.06 7.15 -28.24
C GLY A 228 -19.62 6.88 -27.85
N GLY A 229 -19.41 5.87 -27.00
CA GLY A 229 -18.08 5.44 -26.59
C GLY A 229 -17.29 4.85 -27.75
N THR A 230 -16.04 5.26 -27.89
CA THR A 230 -15.08 4.62 -28.79
C THR A 230 -14.23 3.62 -28.01
N LEU A 231 -13.99 2.46 -28.58
CA LEU A 231 -13.12 1.46 -27.96
C LEU A 231 -11.69 1.97 -27.90
N VAL A 232 -11.04 1.77 -26.75
CA VAL A 232 -9.63 2.08 -26.54
C VAL A 232 -8.96 0.80 -26.05
N GLY A 233 -8.05 0.26 -26.86
CA GLY A 233 -7.50 -1.08 -26.64
C GLY A 233 -8.38 -2.18 -27.23
N ASN A 234 -8.03 -3.42 -26.93
CA ASN A 234 -8.76 -4.60 -27.40
C ASN A 234 -9.83 -5.02 -26.39
N ALA A 235 -10.92 -5.60 -26.90
CA ALA A 235 -11.86 -6.30 -26.04
C ALA A 235 -11.18 -7.54 -25.42
N THR A 236 -11.49 -7.79 -24.17
CA THR A 236 -10.98 -8.91 -23.37
C THR A 236 -12.11 -9.84 -22.99
N GLN A 237 -11.80 -11.08 -22.62
CA GLN A 237 -12.81 -12.11 -22.42
C GLN A 237 -12.43 -13.11 -21.34
N GLY A 238 -13.44 -13.76 -20.77
CA GLY A 238 -13.25 -14.78 -19.78
C GLY A 238 -14.55 -15.41 -19.31
N THR A 239 -14.51 -15.97 -18.11
CA THR A 239 -15.65 -16.59 -17.44
C THR A 239 -15.72 -16.16 -15.98
N ILE A 240 -16.95 -16.07 -15.47
CA ILE A 240 -17.25 -15.93 -14.06
C ILE A 240 -18.04 -17.16 -13.63
N GLY A 241 -17.43 -18.03 -12.85
CA GLY A 241 -18.12 -19.09 -12.11
C GLY A 241 -18.67 -18.55 -10.79
N TYR A 242 -19.89 -18.94 -10.42
CA TYR A 242 -20.49 -18.46 -9.18
C TYR A 242 -21.43 -19.49 -8.57
N ARG A 243 -21.64 -19.39 -7.25
CA ARG A 243 -22.65 -20.15 -6.52
C ARG A 243 -23.34 -19.28 -5.51
N ILE A 244 -24.66 -19.16 -5.64
CA ILE A 244 -25.52 -18.44 -4.69
C ILE A 244 -26.27 -19.46 -3.84
N ASN A 245 -26.36 -19.21 -2.54
CA ASN A 245 -27.23 -19.94 -1.61
C ASN A 245 -28.13 -18.94 -0.87
N GLY A 246 -29.42 -18.95 -1.17
CA GLY A 246 -30.33 -17.88 -0.76
C GLY A 246 -29.93 -16.55 -1.41
N ASP A 247 -29.59 -15.55 -0.60
CA ASP A 247 -29.09 -14.24 -1.04
C ASP A 247 -27.56 -14.10 -0.92
N ILE A 248 -26.86 -15.17 -0.51
CA ILE A 248 -25.42 -15.12 -0.22
C ILE A 248 -24.63 -15.73 -1.38
N LEU A 249 -23.68 -14.97 -1.93
CA LEU A 249 -22.66 -15.48 -2.83
C LEU A 249 -21.68 -16.34 -2.03
N THR A 250 -21.72 -17.66 -2.23
CA THR A 250 -20.89 -18.62 -1.49
C THR A 250 -19.55 -18.87 -2.17
N THR A 251 -19.50 -18.81 -3.50
CA THR A 251 -18.26 -18.92 -4.27
C THR A 251 -18.31 -18.00 -5.49
N LEU A 252 -17.17 -17.41 -5.82
CA LEU A 252 -16.91 -16.64 -7.03
C LEU A 252 -15.58 -17.10 -7.60
N GLN A 253 -15.52 -17.29 -8.90
CA GLN A 253 -14.29 -17.56 -9.63
C GLN A 253 -14.29 -16.74 -10.91
N ILE A 254 -13.26 -15.94 -11.13
CA ILE A 254 -13.06 -15.15 -12.34
C ILE A 254 -11.81 -15.68 -13.03
N ASP A 255 -11.98 -16.09 -14.29
CA ASP A 255 -10.92 -16.60 -15.15
C ASP A 255 -10.94 -15.89 -16.50
N GLY A 256 -9.89 -15.18 -16.84
CA GLY A 256 -9.74 -14.61 -18.17
C GLY A 256 -8.92 -13.33 -18.21
N THR A 257 -9.15 -12.54 -19.24
CA THR A 257 -8.53 -11.23 -19.39
C THR A 257 -9.48 -10.11 -18.96
N MET A 258 -8.95 -9.11 -18.30
CA MET A 258 -9.63 -7.87 -17.94
C MET A 258 -9.05 -6.71 -18.76
N PRO A 259 -9.83 -5.64 -19.00
CA PRO A 259 -9.48 -4.69 -20.02
C PRO A 259 -8.32 -3.78 -19.57
N ALA A 260 -7.78 -3.03 -20.52
CA ALA A 260 -6.64 -2.15 -20.31
C ALA A 260 -6.88 -1.14 -19.18
N HIS A 261 -5.83 -0.90 -18.39
CA HIS A 261 -5.84 0.13 -17.37
C HIS A 261 -5.29 1.44 -17.92
N ALA A 262 -5.91 2.56 -17.57
CA ALA A 262 -5.51 3.90 -17.99
C ALA A 262 -5.04 4.74 -16.79
N ASN A 263 -4.03 5.58 -16.99
CA ASN A 263 -3.64 6.58 -15.98
C ASN A 263 -4.58 7.80 -16.02
N ALA A 264 -4.37 8.76 -15.10
CA ALA A 264 -5.17 10.00 -15.02
C ALA A 264 -5.16 10.81 -16.33
N ALA A 265 -4.08 10.75 -17.12
CA ALA A 265 -4.00 11.38 -18.44
C ALA A 265 -4.73 10.59 -19.55
N GLY A 266 -5.42 9.50 -19.21
CA GLY A 266 -6.17 8.66 -20.16
C GLY A 266 -5.28 7.82 -21.08
N THR A 267 -4.00 7.64 -20.73
CA THR A 267 -3.04 6.79 -21.45
C THR A 267 -3.10 5.37 -20.91
N LEU A 268 -3.19 4.39 -21.82
CA LEU A 268 -3.15 2.98 -21.45
C LEU A 268 -1.78 2.59 -20.88
N ILE A 269 -1.77 2.20 -19.61
CA ILE A 269 -0.57 1.71 -18.91
C ILE A 269 -0.42 0.20 -19.05
N THR A 270 -1.51 -0.55 -19.27
CA THR A 270 -1.53 -1.97 -19.63
C THR A 270 -2.30 -2.17 -20.94
N ASP A 271 -2.07 -3.27 -21.64
CA ASP A 271 -2.91 -3.69 -22.77
C ASP A 271 -4.12 -4.50 -22.30
N TYR A 272 -3.90 -5.31 -21.27
CA TYR A 272 -4.89 -6.09 -20.55
C TYR A 272 -4.28 -6.60 -19.24
N GLU A 273 -5.12 -7.19 -18.40
CA GLU A 273 -4.72 -7.92 -17.21
C GLU A 273 -5.21 -9.36 -17.32
N THR A 274 -4.48 -10.31 -16.74
CA THR A 274 -4.92 -11.71 -16.65
C THR A 274 -5.31 -12.00 -15.22
N TRP A 275 -6.54 -12.49 -15.04
CA TRP A 275 -7.14 -12.71 -13.74
C TRP A 275 -7.48 -14.19 -13.59
N HIS A 276 -7.02 -14.77 -12.49
CA HIS A 276 -7.47 -16.04 -11.95
C HIS A 276 -7.80 -15.78 -10.48
N VAL A 277 -9.01 -15.33 -10.17
CA VAL A 277 -9.39 -14.91 -8.82
C VAL A 277 -10.48 -15.83 -8.30
N LYS A 278 -10.30 -16.39 -7.12
CA LYS A 278 -11.31 -17.17 -6.41
C LYS A 278 -11.62 -16.52 -5.08
N ALA A 279 -12.91 -16.43 -4.78
CA ALA A 279 -13.40 -16.03 -3.48
C ALA A 279 -14.44 -17.05 -3.00
N SER A 280 -14.46 -17.32 -1.70
CA SER A 280 -15.54 -18.09 -1.09
C SER A 280 -15.94 -17.49 0.24
N THR A 281 -17.23 -17.61 0.57
CA THR A 281 -17.81 -17.03 1.78
C THR A 281 -18.35 -18.13 2.67
N THR A 282 -17.94 -18.11 3.93
CA THR A 282 -18.43 -19.00 4.98
C THR A 282 -18.96 -18.15 6.14
N ALA A 283 -20.21 -18.38 6.53
CA ALA A 283 -20.79 -17.73 7.70
C ALA A 283 -20.12 -18.22 8.99
N GLN A 284 -19.87 -17.30 9.92
CA GLN A 284 -19.34 -17.56 11.26
C GLN A 284 -20.33 -17.05 12.32
N ALA A 285 -20.02 -17.27 13.59
CA ALA A 285 -20.83 -16.78 14.70
C ALA A 285 -20.92 -15.24 14.72
N SER A 286 -21.94 -14.71 15.39
CA SER A 286 -22.11 -13.27 15.66
C SER A 286 -22.22 -12.37 14.42
N GLY A 287 -22.75 -12.89 13.30
CA GLY A 287 -22.94 -12.11 12.07
C GLY A 287 -21.64 -11.76 11.35
N ILE A 288 -20.57 -12.50 11.63
CA ILE A 288 -19.30 -12.39 10.92
C ILE A 288 -19.30 -13.40 9.77
N ASN A 289 -18.84 -12.97 8.60
CA ASN A 289 -18.55 -13.84 7.48
C ASN A 289 -17.04 -13.88 7.23
N SER A 290 -16.51 -15.06 6.91
CA SER A 290 -15.16 -15.23 6.41
C SER A 290 -15.18 -15.35 4.89
N TYR A 291 -14.34 -14.53 4.25
CA TYR A 291 -14.15 -14.45 2.82
C TYR A 291 -12.73 -14.97 2.51
N ALA A 292 -12.62 -16.22 2.10
CA ALA A 292 -11.34 -16.76 1.63
C ALA A 292 -11.07 -16.24 0.22
N LEU A 293 -9.84 -15.81 -0.04
CA LEU A 293 -9.41 -15.19 -1.30
C LEU A 293 -8.17 -15.93 -1.79
N SER A 294 -8.09 -16.21 -3.08
CA SER A 294 -6.90 -16.84 -3.66
C SER A 294 -6.82 -16.52 -5.14
N GLY A 295 -5.63 -16.64 -5.73
CA GLY A 295 -5.49 -16.51 -7.16
C GLY A 295 -4.29 -15.70 -7.60
N SER A 296 -4.34 -15.19 -8.82
CA SER A 296 -3.32 -14.33 -9.39
C SER A 296 -3.91 -13.26 -10.31
N ILE A 297 -3.30 -12.09 -10.28
CA ILE A 297 -3.55 -10.99 -11.21
C ILE A 297 -2.22 -10.59 -11.83
N SER A 298 -2.14 -10.53 -13.16
CA SER A 298 -0.93 -10.08 -13.86
C SER A 298 -1.25 -9.00 -14.87
N ALA A 299 -0.53 -7.89 -14.82
CA ALA A 299 -0.58 -6.82 -15.80
C ALA A 299 0.30 -7.15 -17.01
N VAL A 300 -0.19 -6.92 -18.23
CA VAL A 300 0.55 -7.18 -19.48
C VAL A 300 0.60 -5.93 -20.34
N LYS A 301 1.77 -5.66 -20.94
CA LYS A 301 1.96 -4.60 -21.95
C LYS A 301 2.94 -5.06 -23.03
N ASN A 302 2.61 -4.84 -24.29
CA ASN A 302 3.38 -5.26 -25.46
C ASN A 302 3.77 -6.74 -25.41
N GLY A 303 2.88 -7.59 -24.89
CA GLY A 303 3.12 -9.03 -24.71
C GLY A 303 4.04 -9.42 -23.54
N ALA A 304 4.55 -8.46 -22.77
CA ALA A 304 5.38 -8.71 -21.59
C ALA A 304 4.59 -8.49 -20.29
N ALA A 305 4.80 -9.36 -19.29
CA ALA A 305 4.26 -9.15 -17.95
C ALA A 305 4.98 -7.97 -17.27
N LEU A 306 4.23 -6.97 -16.82
CA LEU A 306 4.75 -5.86 -16.04
C LEU A 306 4.92 -6.22 -14.57
N GLY A 307 3.99 -7.02 -14.06
CA GLY A 307 4.04 -7.56 -12.73
C GLY A 307 2.87 -8.51 -12.46
N THR A 308 3.05 -9.37 -11.47
CA THR A 308 2.07 -10.36 -11.04
C THR A 308 1.92 -10.27 -9.52
N VAL A 309 0.68 -10.30 -9.05
CA VAL A 309 0.32 -10.49 -7.64
C VAL A 309 -0.40 -11.82 -7.52
N LYS A 310 0.02 -12.65 -6.56
CA LYS A 310 -0.66 -13.89 -6.20
C LYS A 310 -1.11 -13.84 -4.74
N LEU A 311 -2.25 -14.44 -4.47
CA LEU A 311 -2.80 -14.69 -3.15
C LEU A 311 -2.89 -16.19 -2.95
N ALA A 312 -2.28 -16.70 -1.88
CA ALA A 312 -2.43 -18.10 -1.51
C ALA A 312 -3.85 -18.39 -1.00
N ASP A 313 -4.27 -19.65 -1.08
CA ASP A 313 -5.56 -20.15 -0.61
C ASP A 313 -5.80 -20.03 0.90
N THR A 314 -4.73 -19.78 1.66
CA THR A 314 -4.75 -19.45 3.08
C THR A 314 -5.10 -17.99 3.37
N SER A 315 -5.30 -17.15 2.34
CA SER A 315 -5.66 -15.74 2.50
C SER A 315 -7.16 -15.58 2.79
N PHE A 316 -7.50 -14.69 3.72
CA PHE A 316 -8.88 -14.41 4.07
C PHE A 316 -9.10 -12.99 4.59
N ILE A 317 -10.36 -12.55 4.53
CA ILE A 317 -10.89 -11.39 5.23
C ILE A 317 -12.07 -11.86 6.07
N ARG A 318 -12.15 -11.44 7.33
CA ARG A 318 -13.37 -11.59 8.13
C ARG A 318 -14.05 -10.24 8.23
N ALA A 319 -15.35 -10.19 7.97
CA ALA A 319 -16.11 -8.97 8.06
C ALA A 319 -17.43 -9.20 8.79
N SER A 320 -17.80 -8.27 9.67
CA SER A 320 -19.15 -8.19 10.20
C SER A 320 -20.08 -7.63 9.12
N VAL A 321 -21.25 -8.25 8.97
CA VAL A 321 -22.26 -7.85 8.00
C VAL A 321 -23.50 -7.33 8.73
N ASN A 322 -23.86 -6.08 8.49
CA ASN A 322 -25.10 -5.50 9.00
C ASN A 322 -25.86 -4.81 7.85
N GLY A 323 -26.89 -5.48 7.35
CA GLY A 323 -27.57 -5.10 6.10
C GLY A 323 -26.57 -5.06 4.95
N ASN A 324 -26.48 -3.92 4.26
CA ASN A 324 -25.55 -3.71 3.15
C ASN A 324 -24.18 -3.18 3.58
N ARG A 325 -23.92 -3.05 4.89
CA ARG A 325 -22.63 -2.56 5.40
C ARG A 325 -21.73 -3.73 5.79
N TYR A 326 -20.56 -3.77 5.16
CA TYR A 326 -19.48 -4.71 5.46
C TYR A 326 -18.38 -3.95 6.21
N ARG A 327 -17.95 -4.48 7.34
CA ARG A 327 -16.82 -3.94 8.10
C ARG A 327 -15.83 -5.05 8.38
N ALA A 328 -14.62 -4.95 7.79
CA ALA A 328 -13.54 -5.88 8.08
C ALA A 328 -13.20 -5.85 9.58
N VAL A 329 -13.00 -7.02 10.16
CA VAL A 329 -12.60 -7.21 11.57
C VAL A 329 -11.16 -7.70 11.64
N GLU A 330 -10.78 -8.50 10.66
CA GLU A 330 -9.45 -9.10 10.50
C GLU A 330 -9.22 -9.40 9.02
N ALA A 331 -7.97 -9.31 8.57
CA ALA A 331 -7.53 -9.86 7.30
C ALA A 331 -6.15 -10.50 7.44
N LYS A 332 -5.94 -11.60 6.74
CA LYS A 332 -4.65 -12.23 6.55
C LYS A 332 -4.48 -12.51 5.06
N LEU A 333 -3.46 -11.93 4.44
CA LEU A 333 -3.17 -12.11 3.03
C LEU A 333 -1.77 -12.71 2.90
N ASP A 334 -1.69 -13.93 2.37
CA ASP A 334 -0.44 -14.58 2.02
C ASP A 334 -0.14 -14.23 0.55
N ILE A 335 0.78 -13.28 0.36
CA ILE A 335 1.00 -12.55 -0.90
C ILE A 335 2.34 -12.97 -1.51
N GLU A 336 2.36 -13.11 -2.83
CA GLU A 336 3.57 -13.11 -3.65
C GLU A 336 3.42 -12.02 -4.72
N VAL A 337 4.37 -11.09 -4.81
CA VAL A 337 4.44 -10.07 -5.85
C VAL A 337 5.73 -10.25 -6.63
N ALA A 338 5.65 -10.23 -7.96
CA ALA A 338 6.82 -10.32 -8.83
C ALA A 338 6.74 -9.29 -9.96
N THR A 339 7.87 -8.68 -10.28
CA THR A 339 8.10 -7.84 -11.47
C THR A 339 9.28 -8.41 -12.26
N ALA A 340 9.67 -7.74 -13.34
CA ALA A 340 10.88 -8.08 -14.07
C ALA A 340 12.15 -8.03 -13.20
N ASN A 341 12.20 -7.15 -12.19
CA ASN A 341 13.41 -6.90 -11.41
C ASN A 341 13.25 -7.15 -9.90
N ASN A 342 12.03 -7.30 -9.40
CA ASN A 342 11.78 -7.34 -7.96
C ASN A 342 10.78 -8.43 -7.61
N SER A 343 10.92 -8.99 -6.42
CA SER A 343 9.98 -9.96 -5.87
C SER A 343 9.80 -9.71 -4.38
N ALA A 344 8.58 -9.94 -3.89
CA ALA A 344 8.24 -9.91 -2.48
C ALA A 344 7.31 -11.08 -2.17
N SER A 345 7.48 -11.72 -1.03
CA SER A 345 6.55 -12.77 -0.57
C SER A 345 6.42 -12.75 0.94
N GLY A 346 5.23 -13.02 1.45
CA GLY A 346 5.00 -13.03 2.89
C GLY A 346 3.53 -12.94 3.27
N THR A 347 3.29 -12.75 4.57
CA THR A 347 1.97 -12.63 5.16
C THR A 347 1.73 -11.19 5.60
N LEU A 348 0.68 -10.55 5.07
CA LEU A 348 0.12 -9.30 5.58
C LEU A 348 -1.04 -9.61 6.51
N THR A 349 -0.94 -9.20 7.77
CA THR A 349 -1.99 -9.32 8.78
C THR A 349 -2.52 -7.94 9.14
N LEU A 350 -3.84 -7.75 9.08
CA LEU A 350 -4.55 -6.53 9.42
C LEU A 350 -5.56 -6.87 10.53
N ASN A 351 -5.41 -6.25 11.70
CA ASN A 351 -6.24 -6.54 12.87
C ASN A 351 -6.72 -5.24 13.55
N ASN A 352 -7.65 -5.42 14.49
CA ASN A 352 -8.14 -4.36 15.37
C ASN A 352 -8.67 -3.16 14.59
N PHE A 353 -9.61 -3.39 13.67
CA PHE A 353 -10.20 -2.29 12.92
C PHE A 353 -10.97 -1.34 13.84
N GLU A 354 -10.66 -0.06 13.75
CA GLU A 354 -11.26 1.00 14.55
C GLU A 354 -11.88 2.07 13.65
N THR A 355 -12.98 2.65 14.12
CA THR A 355 -13.50 3.90 13.57
C THR A 355 -12.81 5.09 14.20
N ASP A 356 -12.63 6.16 13.43
CA ASP A 356 -12.24 7.46 13.98
C ASP A 356 -13.37 8.08 14.83
N LYS A 357 -13.14 9.27 15.40
CA LYS A 357 -14.04 9.91 16.38
C LYS A 357 -15.49 10.07 15.91
N TYR A 358 -15.69 10.27 14.61
CA TYR A 358 -17.01 10.52 14.03
C TYR A 358 -17.48 9.40 13.09
N GLY A 359 -16.72 8.32 12.95
CA GLY A 359 -17.08 7.17 12.13
C GLY A 359 -16.89 7.35 10.63
N SER A 360 -16.17 8.38 10.18
CA SER A 360 -15.79 8.59 8.78
C SER A 360 -14.64 7.71 8.33
N GLY A 361 -13.66 7.53 9.22
CA GLY A 361 -12.49 6.71 8.99
C GLY A 361 -12.71 5.33 9.55
N TYR A 362 -12.35 4.28 8.80
CA TYR A 362 -12.34 2.91 9.28
C TYR A 362 -11.08 2.21 8.78
N GLN A 363 -10.18 1.83 9.69
CA GLN A 363 -8.88 1.27 9.33
C GLN A 363 -8.37 0.30 10.41
N PRO A 364 -7.45 -0.63 10.09
CA PRO A 364 -6.81 -1.48 11.09
C PRO A 364 -5.91 -0.64 12.01
N SER A 365 -5.98 -0.89 13.31
CA SER A 365 -5.06 -0.31 14.29
C SER A 365 -3.80 -1.17 14.48
N TYR A 366 -3.76 -2.37 13.91
CA TYR A 366 -2.59 -3.24 13.87
C TYR A 366 -2.36 -3.77 12.45
N THR A 367 -1.17 -3.53 11.91
CA THR A 367 -0.72 -4.05 10.62
C THR A 367 0.63 -4.72 10.78
N GLN A 368 0.78 -5.95 10.29
CA GLN A 368 2.05 -6.66 10.26
C GLN A 368 2.31 -7.25 8.90
N PHE A 369 3.51 -7.06 8.36
CA PHE A 369 4.01 -7.83 7.22
C PHE A 369 5.18 -8.69 7.69
N SER A 370 5.09 -10.01 7.48
CA SER A 370 6.18 -10.95 7.75
C SER A 370 6.55 -11.65 6.45
N GLY A 371 7.76 -11.41 5.94
CA GLY A 371 8.10 -11.88 4.61
C GLY A 371 9.53 -11.61 4.19
N ASN A 372 9.74 -11.69 2.89
CA ASN A 372 10.98 -11.38 2.23
C ASN A 372 10.75 -10.49 1.01
N PHE A 373 11.77 -9.72 0.66
CA PHE A 373 11.90 -9.10 -0.65
C PHE A 373 13.26 -9.46 -1.25
N THR A 374 13.33 -9.54 -2.57
CA THR A 374 14.57 -9.70 -3.33
C THR A 374 14.51 -8.86 -4.59
N ASN A 375 15.63 -8.26 -4.98
CA ASN A 375 15.76 -7.53 -6.25
C ASN A 375 16.72 -8.24 -7.22
N SER A 376 16.81 -7.70 -8.44
CA SER A 376 17.64 -8.21 -9.54
C SER A 376 19.14 -8.17 -9.24
N ARG A 377 19.55 -7.42 -8.21
CA ARG A 377 20.93 -7.38 -7.71
C ARG A 377 21.21 -8.46 -6.66
N ALA A 378 20.25 -9.32 -6.34
CA ALA A 378 20.33 -10.27 -5.22
C ALA A 378 20.51 -9.60 -3.85
N GLU A 379 20.12 -8.33 -3.72
CA GLU A 379 19.85 -7.71 -2.43
C GLU A 379 18.50 -8.20 -1.93
N SER A 380 18.40 -8.43 -0.64
CA SER A 380 17.18 -8.98 -0.05
C SER A 380 17.01 -8.53 1.38
N PHE A 381 15.78 -8.39 1.85
CA PHE A 381 15.54 -8.53 3.28
C PHE A 381 14.50 -9.57 3.60
N LYS A 382 14.65 -10.14 4.78
CA LYS A 382 13.74 -11.12 5.35
C LYS A 382 13.46 -10.72 6.79
N GLY A 383 12.20 -10.53 7.13
CA GLY A 383 11.84 -10.07 8.46
C GLY A 383 10.39 -9.69 8.61
N VAL A 384 10.13 -8.92 9.67
CA VAL A 384 8.81 -8.49 10.11
C VAL A 384 8.79 -6.96 10.21
N ILE A 385 7.75 -6.36 9.64
CA ILE A 385 7.38 -4.95 9.78
C ILE A 385 6.07 -4.92 10.54
N THR A 386 5.98 -4.11 11.60
CA THR A 386 4.74 -3.90 12.35
C THR A 386 4.43 -2.41 12.43
N VAL A 387 3.16 -2.06 12.30
CA VAL A 387 2.61 -0.71 12.50
C VAL A 387 1.40 -0.84 13.41
N GLU A 388 1.45 -0.16 14.55
CA GLU A 388 0.35 -0.05 15.50
C GLU A 388 -0.10 1.41 15.57
N VAL A 389 -1.39 1.65 15.48
CA VAL A 389 -2.00 2.98 15.62
C VAL A 389 -2.79 2.98 16.92
N SER A 390 -2.39 3.80 17.87
CA SER A 390 -3.12 3.94 19.13
C SER A 390 -4.11 5.09 19.05
N ASN A 391 -5.18 5.00 19.84
CA ASN A 391 -6.12 6.10 20.07
C ASN A 391 -6.85 6.60 18.80
N TYR A 392 -7.00 5.76 17.78
CA TYR A 392 -7.62 6.17 16.52
C TYR A 392 -9.08 6.62 16.70
N LYS A 393 -9.81 6.01 17.63
CA LYS A 393 -11.16 6.43 18.06
C LYS A 393 -11.30 7.88 18.52
N ASN A 394 -10.21 8.57 18.84
CA ASN A 394 -10.24 9.99 19.24
C ASN A 394 -9.72 10.93 18.14
N TYR A 395 -9.18 10.39 17.06
CA TYR A 395 -8.68 11.14 15.90
C TYR A 395 -9.84 11.59 15.00
N ILE A 396 -9.68 12.75 14.36
CA ILE A 396 -10.63 13.34 13.42
C ILE A 396 -9.98 13.34 12.03
N SER A 397 -10.39 12.43 11.15
CA SER A 397 -9.65 12.16 9.90
C SER A 397 -9.68 13.28 8.87
N TRP A 398 -10.70 14.14 8.92
CA TRP A 398 -10.84 15.28 8.02
C TRP A 398 -10.21 16.57 8.55
N GLU A 399 -9.74 16.57 9.80
CA GLU A 399 -9.00 17.70 10.37
C GLU A 399 -7.49 17.52 10.15
N PRO A 400 -6.75 18.61 9.95
CA PRO A 400 -5.28 18.56 9.92
C PRO A 400 -4.72 17.94 11.21
N GLN A 401 -3.56 17.29 11.09
CA GLN A 401 -2.86 16.79 12.27
C GLN A 401 -2.37 17.94 13.15
N SER A 402 -2.50 17.78 14.47
CA SER A 402 -2.09 18.78 15.45
C SER A 402 -1.82 18.12 16.80
N ALA A 403 -1.34 18.90 17.78
CA ALA A 403 -1.16 18.43 19.16
C ALA A 403 -2.45 17.89 19.80
N THR A 404 -3.62 18.34 19.35
CA THR A 404 -4.93 17.90 19.85
C THR A 404 -5.64 16.92 18.93
N ASN A 405 -5.20 16.78 17.68
CA ASN A 405 -5.75 15.86 16.68
C ASN A 405 -4.64 14.99 16.07
N PHE A 406 -4.26 13.94 16.81
CA PHE A 406 -3.18 13.05 16.42
C PHE A 406 -3.43 11.63 16.94
N ALA A 407 -3.13 10.64 16.11
CA ALA A 407 -3.14 9.22 16.47
C ALA A 407 -1.69 8.72 16.58
N PRO A 408 -1.20 8.42 17.80
CA PRO A 408 0.15 7.89 17.99
C PRO A 408 0.39 6.62 17.20
N THR A 409 1.56 6.55 16.55
CA THR A 409 1.97 5.35 15.82
C THR A 409 3.20 4.73 16.45
N LYS A 410 3.19 3.40 16.56
CA LYS A 410 4.36 2.59 16.87
C LYS A 410 4.72 1.78 15.64
N THR A 411 5.93 1.93 15.14
CA THR A 411 6.44 1.20 13.98
C THR A 411 7.65 0.38 14.42
N SER A 412 7.71 -0.88 14.05
CA SER A 412 8.90 -1.71 14.25
C SER A 412 9.27 -2.48 13.00
N PHE A 413 10.56 -2.78 12.90
CA PHE A 413 11.18 -3.51 11.81
C PHE A 413 12.24 -4.43 12.41
N LYS A 414 12.19 -5.72 12.08
CA LYS A 414 13.16 -6.70 12.54
C LYS A 414 13.45 -7.71 11.45
N GLY A 415 14.72 -7.96 11.15
CA GLY A 415 15.09 -8.98 10.17
C GLY A 415 16.53 -8.86 9.71
N SER A 416 16.82 -9.54 8.60
CA SER A 416 18.15 -9.59 8.02
C SER A 416 18.16 -8.92 6.65
N LEU A 417 19.10 -8.01 6.42
CA LEU A 417 19.31 -7.29 5.16
C LEU A 417 20.62 -7.76 4.51
N LYS A 418 20.51 -8.30 3.30
CA LYS A 418 21.63 -8.69 2.46
C LYS A 418 21.88 -7.61 1.41
N ILE A 419 23.11 -7.12 1.37
CA ILE A 419 23.61 -6.18 0.37
C ILE A 419 24.77 -6.85 -0.35
N VAL A 420 24.85 -6.72 -1.67
CA VAL A 420 25.94 -7.33 -2.45
C VAL A 420 27.30 -6.82 -1.98
N GLY A 421 28.25 -7.75 -1.81
CA GLY A 421 29.60 -7.42 -1.39
C GLY A 421 29.73 -7.02 0.08
N ARG A 422 28.72 -7.28 0.91
CA ARG A 422 28.74 -6.99 2.36
C ARG A 422 28.24 -8.19 3.18
N PRO A 423 28.67 -8.32 4.44
CA PRO A 423 28.02 -9.23 5.38
C PRO A 423 26.51 -8.94 5.50
N VAL A 424 25.74 -9.97 5.83
CA VAL A 424 24.32 -9.80 6.13
C VAL A 424 24.18 -8.97 7.41
N LEU A 425 23.32 -7.95 7.36
CA LEU A 425 23.02 -7.08 8.50
C LEU A 425 21.79 -7.61 9.22
N ASP A 426 21.93 -8.04 10.47
CA ASP A 426 20.77 -8.27 11.33
C ASP A 426 20.35 -6.95 11.96
N ILE A 427 19.10 -6.55 11.77
CA ILE A 427 18.58 -5.24 12.14
C ILE A 427 17.33 -5.41 13.00
N GLU A 428 17.24 -4.62 14.05
CA GLU A 428 16.03 -4.39 14.84
C GLU A 428 15.87 -2.89 15.02
N PHE A 429 14.67 -2.37 14.79
CA PHE A 429 14.34 -0.97 14.96
C PHE A 429 12.91 -0.85 15.45
N ALA A 430 12.68 0.05 16.39
CA ALA A 430 11.36 0.46 16.83
C ALA A 430 11.31 1.97 16.99
N ASN A 431 10.19 2.56 16.59
CA ASN A 431 9.86 3.96 16.79
C ASN A 431 8.45 4.07 17.37
N HIS A 432 8.23 5.00 18.28
CA HIS A 432 6.96 5.27 18.91
C HIS A 432 6.76 6.79 19.03
N ASP A 433 5.68 7.29 18.43
CA ASP A 433 5.29 8.69 18.56
C ASP A 433 4.85 8.99 20.01
N THR A 434 5.57 9.87 20.70
CA THR A 434 5.25 10.29 22.08
C THR A 434 4.30 11.48 22.13
N SER A 435 4.29 12.32 21.09
CA SER A 435 3.34 13.41 20.89
C SER A 435 3.32 13.84 19.42
N TYR A 436 2.51 14.84 19.07
CA TYR A 436 2.55 15.40 17.72
C TYR A 436 3.97 15.91 17.38
N ASN A 437 4.54 15.40 16.30
CA ASN A 437 5.91 15.65 15.83
C ASN A 437 7.05 15.22 16.76
N THR A 438 6.77 14.44 17.82
CA THR A 438 7.82 13.86 18.66
C THR A 438 7.72 12.34 18.70
N ALA A 439 8.86 11.68 18.62
CA ALA A 439 8.94 10.25 18.71
C ALA A 439 10.19 9.81 19.47
N GLN A 440 10.13 8.63 20.07
CA GLN A 440 11.26 7.91 20.63
C GLN A 440 11.57 6.72 19.74
N PHE A 441 12.85 6.48 19.52
CA PHE A 441 13.30 5.35 18.72
C PHE A 441 14.41 4.59 19.43
N ASN A 442 14.51 3.31 19.10
CA ASN A 442 15.62 2.47 19.46
C ASN A 442 15.87 1.46 18.34
N GLY A 443 17.08 0.93 18.29
CA GLY A 443 17.44 -0.09 17.33
C GLY A 443 18.81 -0.66 17.57
N THR A 444 19.06 -1.75 16.89
CA THR A 444 20.35 -2.44 16.87
C THR A 444 20.62 -2.90 15.45
N TYR A 445 21.88 -2.86 15.03
CA TYR A 445 22.31 -3.63 13.88
C TYR A 445 23.60 -4.39 14.17
N ASN A 446 23.75 -5.54 13.53
CA ASN A 446 24.96 -6.36 13.59
C ASN A 446 25.45 -6.62 12.16
N ASP A 447 26.68 -6.20 11.86
CA ASP A 447 27.31 -6.41 10.54
C ASP A 447 28.26 -7.63 10.51
N GLY A 448 28.18 -8.50 11.51
CA GLY A 448 29.04 -9.67 11.69
C GLY A 448 30.37 -9.36 12.37
N ALA A 449 30.84 -8.11 12.34
CA ALA A 449 32.05 -7.66 13.02
C ALA A 449 31.74 -6.79 14.24
N ASN A 450 30.69 -5.97 14.16
CA ASN A 450 30.27 -5.03 15.20
C ASN A 450 28.76 -5.13 15.39
N ALA A 451 28.34 -5.23 16.65
CA ALA A 451 26.96 -4.95 17.05
C ALA A 451 26.90 -3.53 17.59
N ILE A 452 25.98 -2.74 17.02
CA ILE A 452 25.79 -1.32 17.31
C ILE A 452 24.35 -1.10 17.70
N THR A 453 24.13 -0.45 18.84
CA THR A 453 22.82 -0.03 19.32
C THR A 453 22.68 1.47 19.14
N PHE A 454 21.46 1.93 18.91
CA PHE A 454 21.14 3.34 18.87
C PHE A 454 19.76 3.58 19.47
N ASP A 455 19.61 4.70 20.17
CA ASP A 455 18.34 5.12 20.74
C ASP A 455 18.27 6.64 20.81
N GLY A 456 17.09 7.20 20.96
CA GLY A 456 16.96 8.65 20.99
C GLY A 456 15.53 9.14 20.92
N ASN A 457 15.41 10.45 20.72
CA ASN A 457 14.13 11.10 20.52
C ASN A 457 14.24 12.28 19.56
N THR A 458 13.12 12.61 18.93
CA THR A 458 13.02 13.73 17.98
C THR A 458 12.52 15.03 18.64
N ALA A 459 12.35 15.06 19.97
CA ALA A 459 11.90 16.25 20.67
C ALA A 459 13.03 17.29 20.68
N PRO A 460 12.82 18.55 20.24
CA PRO A 460 13.90 19.53 20.16
C PRO A 460 14.51 19.89 21.54
N PRO A 461 15.85 19.86 21.70
CA PRO A 461 16.83 19.40 20.72
C PRO A 461 16.82 17.87 20.60
N GLY A 462 16.72 17.35 19.38
CA GLY A 462 16.74 15.92 19.14
C GLY A 462 18.04 15.29 19.66
N THR A 463 17.94 14.04 20.11
CA THR A 463 19.08 13.30 20.66
C THR A 463 19.19 11.93 20.03
N THR A 464 20.42 11.46 19.83
CA THR A 464 20.71 10.09 19.39
C THR A 464 21.92 9.57 20.13
N HIS A 465 21.72 8.54 20.94
CA HIS A 465 22.75 7.76 21.59
C HIS A 465 23.13 6.61 20.66
N ILE A 466 24.43 6.37 20.50
CA ILE A 466 24.97 5.25 19.73
C ILE A 466 25.97 4.53 20.64
N ALA A 467 25.88 3.20 20.73
CA ALA A 467 26.80 2.40 21.48
C ALA A 467 27.28 1.17 20.68
N SER A 468 28.54 0.80 20.83
CA SER A 468 29.08 -0.46 20.31
C SER A 468 29.06 -1.55 21.38
N ALA A 469 29.03 -2.82 20.95
CA ALA A 469 29.21 -3.97 21.84
C ALA A 469 30.57 -3.99 22.55
N THR A 470 31.57 -3.24 22.05
CA THR A 470 32.85 -3.10 22.73
C THR A 470 32.76 -2.08 23.88
N GLY A 471 31.73 -1.24 23.97
CA GLY A 471 31.55 -0.23 25.02
C GLY A 471 31.98 1.19 24.60
N VAL A 472 32.10 1.45 23.30
CA VAL A 472 32.25 2.82 22.77
C VAL A 472 30.87 3.47 22.70
N THR A 473 30.74 4.70 23.18
CA THR A 473 29.48 5.45 23.18
C THR A 473 29.67 6.84 22.59
N VAL A 474 28.65 7.34 21.90
CA VAL A 474 28.55 8.72 21.40
C VAL A 474 27.12 9.20 21.52
N THR A 475 26.94 10.45 21.96
CA THR A 475 25.63 11.11 22.05
C THR A 475 25.60 12.30 21.11
N LEU A 476 24.83 12.18 20.04
CA LEU A 476 24.54 13.26 19.11
C LEU A 476 23.38 14.10 19.68
N VAL A 477 23.53 15.42 19.64
CA VAL A 477 22.50 16.37 20.06
C VAL A 477 22.37 17.44 18.97
N ASP A 478 21.13 17.72 18.56
CA ASP A 478 20.87 18.71 17.51
C ASP A 478 21.48 20.07 17.85
N GLY A 479 22.18 20.65 16.88
CA GLY A 479 22.84 21.95 17.01
C GLY A 479 24.20 21.94 17.72
N VAL A 480 24.63 20.81 18.29
CA VAL A 480 25.95 20.69 18.94
C VAL A 480 27.05 20.48 17.89
N LYS A 481 28.11 21.31 17.96
CA LYS A 481 29.23 21.28 17.01
C LYS A 481 30.37 20.34 17.41
N LEU A 482 30.59 20.18 18.72
CA LEU A 482 31.66 19.36 19.29
C LEU A 482 31.04 18.26 20.13
N ILE A 483 31.27 17.02 19.74
CA ILE A 483 30.65 15.85 20.35
C ILE A 483 31.75 14.90 20.82
N ASP A 484 31.77 14.62 22.12
CA ASP A 484 32.76 13.72 22.69
C ASP A 484 32.35 12.26 22.53
N VAL A 485 33.35 11.41 22.29
CA VAL A 485 33.20 9.96 22.12
C VAL A 485 33.93 9.29 23.27
N TYR A 486 33.28 8.32 23.91
CA TYR A 486 33.81 7.67 25.10
C TYR A 486 33.97 6.17 24.89
N LYS A 487 34.95 5.57 25.57
CA LYS A 487 35.08 4.14 25.79
C LYS A 487 35.14 3.92 27.29
N ASN A 488 34.17 3.19 27.86
CA ASN A 488 34.13 2.92 29.31
C ASN A 488 34.36 4.20 30.14
N ASN A 489 33.65 5.29 29.81
CA ASN A 489 33.75 6.63 30.41
C ASN A 489 35.07 7.40 30.18
N SER A 490 36.01 6.87 29.41
CA SER A 490 37.23 7.60 29.01
C SER A 490 37.05 8.19 27.62
N LYS A 491 37.31 9.49 27.44
CA LYS A 491 37.24 10.13 26.13
C LYS A 491 38.26 9.51 25.18
N THR A 492 37.84 9.08 23.99
CA THR A 492 38.69 8.47 22.96
C THR A 492 38.74 9.29 21.67
N ALA A 493 37.71 10.08 21.40
CA ALA A 493 37.67 10.99 20.27
C ALA A 493 36.75 12.20 20.51
N GLN A 494 36.79 13.16 19.60
CA GLN A 494 35.85 14.27 19.49
C GLN A 494 35.46 14.48 18.04
N ILE A 495 34.16 14.45 17.76
CA ILE A 495 33.58 14.76 16.47
C ILE A 495 33.36 16.27 16.39
N ASN A 496 33.89 16.91 15.35
CA ASN A 496 33.60 18.28 15.00
C ASN A 496 32.72 18.30 13.74
N THR A 497 31.42 18.55 13.91
CA THR A 497 30.46 18.59 12.81
C THR A 497 30.61 19.83 11.93
N GLY A 498 31.23 20.89 12.46
CA GLY A 498 31.54 22.12 11.71
C GLY A 498 32.69 21.95 10.73
N THR A 499 33.74 21.22 11.11
CA THR A 499 34.89 20.92 10.23
C THR A 499 34.78 19.55 9.56
N ARG A 500 33.78 18.74 9.91
CA ARG A 500 33.59 17.36 9.43
C ARG A 500 34.79 16.45 9.73
N VAL A 501 35.33 16.52 10.94
CA VAL A 501 36.51 15.73 11.36
C VAL A 501 36.25 15.04 12.69
N ILE A 502 36.73 13.81 12.84
CA ILE A 502 36.85 13.09 14.11
C ILE A 502 38.31 13.16 14.55
N ASN A 503 38.58 13.82 15.66
CA ASN A 503 39.92 13.92 16.26
C ASN A 503 40.06 12.87 17.36
N TYR A 504 41.07 12.01 17.26
CA TYR A 504 41.36 10.98 18.25
C TYR A 504 42.34 11.49 19.31
N ILE A 505 42.27 10.93 20.51
CA ILE A 505 43.19 11.29 21.60
C ILE A 505 44.65 10.94 21.33
N ASP A 506 44.92 10.04 20.36
CA ASP A 506 46.27 9.67 19.92
C ASP A 506 46.86 10.67 18.91
N GLY A 507 46.15 11.77 18.63
CA GLY A 507 46.55 12.81 17.67
C GLY A 507 46.23 12.47 16.21
N THR A 508 45.72 11.27 15.92
CA THR A 508 45.21 10.94 14.58
C THR A 508 43.84 11.55 14.34
N PHE A 509 43.43 11.63 13.08
CA PHE A 509 42.10 12.13 12.71
C PHE A 509 41.55 11.39 11.49
N GLU A 510 40.24 11.46 11.30
CA GLU A 510 39.56 11.01 10.07
C GLU A 510 38.45 11.99 9.69
N THR A 511 38.05 12.00 8.40
CA THR A 511 36.97 12.85 7.92
C THR A 511 35.60 12.17 8.06
N LEU A 512 34.58 12.98 8.32
CA LEU A 512 33.18 12.63 8.15
C LEU A 512 32.85 12.86 6.66
N ASN A 513 32.83 11.78 5.87
CA ASN A 513 32.43 11.84 4.47
C ASN A 513 30.91 11.83 4.33
#